data_AF-A0A519HFP8-F1
#
_entry.id   AF-A0A519HFP8-F1
#
_cell.length_a   1.000
_cell.length_b   1.000
_cell.length_c   1.000
_cell.angle_alpha   90.00
_cell.angle_beta   90.00
_cell.angle_gamma   90.00
#
_symmetry.space_group_name_H-M   'P 1'
#
loop_
_entity.id
_entity.type
_entity.pdbx_description
1 polymer ?
#
loop_
_entity_poly.entity_id
_entity_poly.type
_entity_poly.pdbx_seq_one_letter_code
_entity_poly.pdbx_strand_id
1 'polypeptide(L)'
;MLRDLQKAIAPLPGGTAARRMVVQNALDSLRRLIVEAQGDAELQIELAGGYRSIGDIQGRPYSSNLGDPKSARESYDHGIALVKDLVGNPKVAEPTQSHAVAALAQLYQRKGTLLASQDDDAQAEILVAKGVGLMDQLAARGPLDPELQITHAAMHSQLAQVQRFVDKVEPFFNSLATARRLYLAILASRPGEEAATSGLATTYLEEGTYYFERDEEAATLQQAIAAFRRALELQQPIVMKHGDDARLRRNFAAHHANLAAALMRAKQPRDAANAYRQAVQILSELSGRDPTNAQLRAEVAIVTGSMSKALLANGDAAAAVAAAQQAVEGYNSLPEGSLRDLNTRYKQGVAYYLLGQALAAGHQHQRACTAWRRSLVILKEVQSRNGLGRTGTTPDVVLQSLRRCEAPTPD
;
A
#
# COMPACT_ATOMS: atom_id res chain seq x y z
N MET A 1 -25.34 -9.67 2.86
CA MET A 1 -25.22 -11.11 3.21
C MET A 1 -23.88 -11.72 2.80
N LEU A 2 -23.55 -11.89 1.50
CA LEU A 2 -22.26 -12.49 1.10
C LEU A 2 -21.04 -11.68 1.62
N ARG A 3 -21.08 -10.34 1.52
CA ARG A 3 -20.02 -9.45 2.04
C ARG A 3 -19.83 -9.56 3.56
N ASP A 4 -20.92 -9.65 4.32
CA ASP A 4 -20.89 -9.69 5.78
C ASP A 4 -20.37 -11.04 6.30
N LEU A 5 -20.81 -12.12 5.65
CA LEU A 5 -20.32 -13.48 5.87
C LEU A 5 -18.82 -13.58 5.59
N GLN A 6 -18.33 -12.91 4.55
CA GLN A 6 -16.89 -12.87 4.21
C GLN A 6 -16.06 -12.12 5.25
N LYS A 7 -16.56 -10.97 5.76
CA LYS A 7 -15.89 -10.25 6.86
C LYS A 7 -15.74 -11.14 8.11
N ALA A 8 -16.75 -11.97 8.40
CA ALA A 8 -16.74 -12.87 9.54
C ALA A 8 -15.83 -14.11 9.35
N ILE A 9 -15.74 -14.65 8.13
CA ILE A 9 -14.92 -15.84 7.83
C ILE A 9 -13.43 -15.49 7.62
N ALA A 10 -13.15 -14.26 7.16
CA ALA A 10 -11.81 -13.83 6.80
C ALA A 10 -10.71 -14.06 7.86
N PRO A 11 -10.93 -13.80 9.16
CA PRO A 11 -9.90 -13.96 10.18
C PRO A 11 -9.82 -15.38 10.78
N LEU A 12 -10.70 -16.33 10.39
CA LEU A 12 -10.81 -17.63 11.07
C LEU A 12 -9.78 -18.68 10.56
N PRO A 13 -9.22 -19.54 11.43
CA PRO A 13 -8.49 -20.73 11.02
C PRO A 13 -9.34 -21.62 10.11
N GLY A 14 -8.82 -22.05 8.94
CA GLY A 14 -9.59 -22.78 7.93
C GLY A 14 -10.48 -21.90 7.02
N GLY A 15 -10.44 -20.58 7.19
CA GLY A 15 -11.23 -19.61 6.41
C GLY A 15 -11.04 -19.72 4.89
N THR A 16 -9.87 -20.17 4.41
CA THR A 16 -9.61 -20.40 2.97
C THR A 16 -10.48 -21.54 2.40
N ALA A 17 -10.65 -22.64 3.12
CA ALA A 17 -11.50 -23.75 2.68
C ALA A 17 -12.98 -23.35 2.66
N ALA A 18 -13.43 -22.66 3.71
CA ALA A 18 -14.78 -22.11 3.79
C ALA A 18 -15.07 -21.11 2.66
N ARG A 19 -14.13 -20.20 2.36
CA ARG A 19 -14.23 -19.28 1.22
C ARG A 19 -14.36 -20.00 -0.11
N ARG A 20 -13.59 -21.08 -0.32
CA ARG A 20 -13.68 -21.88 -1.55
C ARG A 20 -15.05 -22.52 -1.72
N MET A 21 -15.63 -23.08 -0.66
CA MET A 21 -16.99 -23.64 -0.70
C MET A 21 -18.05 -22.57 -0.99
N VAL A 22 -17.97 -21.40 -0.34
CA VAL A 22 -18.89 -20.28 -0.59
C VAL A 22 -18.79 -19.80 -2.04
N VAL A 23 -17.58 -19.66 -2.58
CA VAL A 23 -17.34 -19.28 -3.98
C VAL A 23 -17.97 -20.29 -4.93
N GLN A 24 -17.74 -21.60 -4.71
CA GLN A 24 -18.29 -22.64 -5.57
C GLN A 24 -19.83 -22.63 -5.57
N ASN A 25 -20.45 -22.61 -4.38
CA ASN A 25 -21.90 -22.59 -4.24
C ASN A 25 -22.53 -21.32 -4.86
N ALA A 26 -21.85 -20.17 -4.72
CA ALA A 26 -22.29 -18.93 -5.32
C ALA A 26 -22.20 -18.98 -6.85
N LEU A 27 -21.10 -19.49 -7.42
CA LEU A 27 -20.95 -19.66 -8.86
C LEU A 27 -22.02 -20.59 -9.45
N ASP A 28 -22.31 -21.71 -8.79
CA ASP A 28 -23.33 -22.66 -9.24
C ASP A 28 -24.75 -22.09 -9.14
N SER A 29 -24.99 -21.18 -8.21
CA SER A 29 -26.24 -20.43 -8.11
C SER A 29 -26.35 -19.37 -9.20
N LEU A 30 -25.31 -18.57 -9.42
CA LEU A 30 -25.29 -17.56 -10.50
C LEU A 30 -25.48 -18.20 -11.87
N ARG A 31 -24.81 -19.34 -12.15
CA ARG A 31 -24.93 -20.05 -13.44
C ARG A 31 -26.36 -20.50 -13.73
N ARG A 32 -27.12 -20.92 -12.72
CA ARG A 32 -28.54 -21.31 -12.89
C ARG A 32 -29.42 -20.10 -13.19
N LEU A 33 -29.16 -18.97 -12.51
CA LEU A 33 -29.92 -17.74 -12.67
C LEU A 33 -29.65 -17.01 -13.99
N ILE A 34 -28.56 -17.31 -14.71
CA ILE A 34 -28.27 -16.70 -16.02
C ILE A 34 -29.39 -16.94 -17.03
N VAL A 35 -30.03 -18.12 -17.01
CA VAL A 35 -31.13 -18.44 -17.92
C VAL A 35 -32.36 -17.60 -17.59
N GLU A 36 -32.66 -17.42 -16.30
CA GLU A 36 -33.77 -16.61 -15.81
C GLU A 36 -33.55 -15.11 -16.05
N ALA A 37 -32.29 -14.67 -16.07
CA ALA A 37 -31.90 -13.29 -16.36
C ALA A 37 -32.01 -12.90 -17.85
N GLN A 38 -32.41 -13.81 -18.74
CA GLN A 38 -32.60 -13.46 -20.15
C GLN A 38 -33.77 -12.48 -20.31
N GLY A 39 -33.46 -11.25 -20.73
CA GLY A 39 -34.46 -10.19 -20.90
C GLY A 39 -34.77 -9.39 -19.64
N ASP A 40 -34.19 -9.74 -18.49
CA ASP A 40 -34.29 -8.96 -17.26
C ASP A 40 -32.96 -8.21 -17.02
N ALA A 41 -32.96 -6.92 -17.38
CA ALA A 41 -31.76 -6.08 -17.29
C ALA A 41 -31.32 -5.83 -15.83
N GLU A 42 -32.26 -5.71 -14.88
CA GLU A 42 -31.93 -5.50 -13.47
C GLU A 42 -31.29 -6.77 -12.88
N LEU A 43 -31.84 -7.95 -13.18
CA LEU A 43 -31.27 -9.21 -12.74
C LEU A 43 -29.88 -9.44 -13.35
N GLN A 44 -29.66 -9.09 -14.63
CA GLN A 44 -28.33 -9.15 -15.25
C GLN A 44 -27.30 -8.27 -14.52
N ILE A 45 -27.69 -7.06 -14.10
CA ILE A 45 -26.84 -6.16 -13.32
C ILE A 45 -26.53 -6.75 -11.94
N GLU A 46 -27.53 -7.33 -11.27
CA GLU A 46 -27.33 -7.99 -9.98
C GLU A 46 -26.36 -9.17 -10.09
N LEU A 47 -26.54 -10.05 -11.09
CA LEU A 47 -25.66 -11.19 -11.35
C LEU A 47 -24.23 -10.71 -11.67
N ALA A 48 -24.07 -9.62 -12.42
CA ALA A 48 -22.77 -9.01 -12.68
C ALA A 48 -22.10 -8.50 -11.39
N GLY A 49 -22.87 -7.92 -10.46
CA GLY A 49 -22.43 -7.58 -9.11
C GLY A 49 -22.01 -8.79 -8.28
N GLY A 50 -22.71 -9.91 -8.43
CA GLY A 50 -22.37 -11.21 -7.86
C GLY A 50 -21.03 -11.73 -8.36
N TYR A 51 -20.85 -11.79 -9.68
CA TYR A 51 -19.59 -12.19 -10.32
C TYR A 51 -18.41 -11.30 -9.92
N ARG A 52 -18.61 -9.97 -9.85
CA ARG A 52 -17.59 -9.06 -9.32
C ARG A 52 -17.19 -9.41 -7.88
N SER A 53 -18.15 -9.71 -7.03
CA SER A 53 -17.89 -10.06 -5.62
C SER A 53 -17.15 -11.40 -5.49
N ILE A 54 -17.46 -12.38 -6.35
CA ILE A 54 -16.76 -13.67 -6.41
C ILE A 54 -15.33 -13.48 -6.90
N GLY A 55 -15.12 -12.69 -7.96
CA GLY A 55 -13.78 -12.36 -8.45
C GLY A 55 -12.95 -11.66 -7.37
N ASP A 56 -13.59 -10.78 -6.57
CA ASP A 56 -12.92 -10.12 -5.44
C ASP A 56 -12.41 -11.15 -4.41
N ILE A 57 -13.20 -12.20 -4.11
CA ILE A 57 -12.81 -13.27 -3.17
C ILE A 57 -11.74 -14.18 -3.77
N GLN A 58 -11.81 -14.48 -5.07
CA GLN A 58 -10.87 -15.35 -5.75
C GLN A 58 -9.46 -14.74 -5.79
N GLY A 59 -9.35 -13.46 -6.15
CA GLY A 59 -8.03 -12.91 -6.45
C GLY A 59 -7.87 -11.39 -6.41
N ARG A 60 -8.79 -10.61 -5.83
CA ARG A 60 -8.60 -9.14 -5.79
C ARG A 60 -7.30 -8.77 -5.04
N PRO A 61 -6.37 -8.04 -5.69
CA PRO A 61 -5.11 -7.64 -5.06
C PRO A 61 -5.33 -6.80 -3.80
N TYR A 62 -4.34 -6.85 -2.90
CA TYR A 62 -4.30 -6.08 -1.64
C TYR A 62 -5.49 -6.32 -0.70
N SER A 63 -6.25 -7.38 -0.95
CA SER A 63 -7.35 -7.88 -0.12
C SER A 63 -7.07 -9.33 0.24
N SER A 64 -7.59 -9.80 1.36
CA SER A 64 -7.53 -11.23 1.68
C SER A 64 -8.39 -12.02 0.68
N ASN A 65 -7.74 -12.87 -0.12
CA ASN A 65 -8.34 -13.61 -1.24
C ASN A 65 -7.83 -15.07 -1.28
N LEU A 66 -8.26 -15.84 -2.29
CA LEU A 66 -7.88 -17.25 -2.46
C LEU A 66 -6.55 -17.48 -3.20
N GLY A 67 -5.90 -16.41 -3.68
CA GLY A 67 -4.68 -16.50 -4.49
C GLY A 67 -4.92 -17.03 -5.90
N ASP A 68 -6.15 -16.91 -6.43
CA ASP A 68 -6.53 -17.40 -7.76
C ASP A 68 -6.87 -16.22 -8.70
N PRO A 69 -5.86 -15.53 -9.25
CA PRO A 69 -6.07 -14.40 -10.15
C PRO A 69 -6.66 -14.86 -11.50
N LYS A 70 -6.48 -16.12 -11.91
CA LYS A 70 -7.04 -16.63 -13.17
C LYS A 70 -8.56 -16.72 -13.06
N SER A 71 -9.07 -17.41 -12.04
CA SER A 71 -10.52 -17.50 -11.84
C SER A 71 -11.16 -16.17 -11.49
N ALA A 72 -10.44 -15.27 -10.79
CA ALA A 72 -10.92 -13.91 -10.58
C ALA A 72 -11.19 -13.18 -11.91
N ARG A 73 -10.27 -13.29 -12.86
CA ARG A 73 -10.40 -12.71 -14.20
C ARG A 73 -11.59 -13.29 -14.95
N GLU A 74 -11.77 -14.61 -14.92
CA GLU A 74 -12.90 -15.32 -15.53
C GLU A 74 -14.24 -14.83 -14.93
N SER A 75 -14.32 -14.68 -13.61
CA SER A 75 -15.51 -14.12 -12.95
C SER A 75 -15.79 -12.68 -13.40
N TYR A 76 -14.79 -11.82 -13.48
CA TYR A 76 -14.98 -10.46 -14.00
C TYR A 76 -15.46 -10.47 -15.46
N ASP A 77 -14.95 -11.37 -16.29
CA ASP A 77 -15.36 -11.50 -17.70
C ASP A 77 -16.80 -11.97 -17.84
N HIS A 78 -17.27 -12.89 -16.99
CA HIS A 78 -18.69 -13.24 -16.91
C HIS A 78 -19.56 -12.04 -16.52
N GLY A 79 -19.14 -11.28 -15.51
CA GLY A 79 -19.85 -10.05 -15.14
C GLY A 79 -19.93 -9.04 -16.27
N ILE A 80 -18.82 -8.83 -17.01
CA ILE A 80 -18.77 -7.91 -18.14
C ILE A 80 -19.73 -8.35 -19.24
N ALA A 81 -19.75 -9.65 -19.57
CA ALA A 81 -20.62 -10.20 -20.61
C ALA A 81 -22.11 -9.97 -20.31
N LEU A 82 -22.52 -9.96 -19.03
CA LEU A 82 -23.91 -9.74 -18.64
C LEU A 82 -24.41 -8.30 -18.84
N VAL A 83 -23.56 -7.30 -18.61
CA VAL A 83 -23.98 -5.89 -18.63
C VAL A 83 -23.51 -5.11 -19.84
N LYS A 84 -22.54 -5.62 -20.61
CA LYS A 84 -21.98 -4.91 -21.76
C LYS A 84 -23.03 -4.55 -22.82
N ASP A 85 -23.94 -5.48 -23.11
CA ASP A 85 -24.96 -5.30 -24.15
C ASP A 85 -26.19 -4.54 -23.65
N LEU A 86 -26.25 -4.21 -22.35
CA LEU A 86 -27.26 -3.30 -21.78
C LEU A 86 -26.88 -1.83 -22.02
N VAL A 87 -25.58 -1.53 -22.08
CA VAL A 87 -25.09 -0.16 -22.23
C VAL A 87 -25.38 0.35 -23.65
N GLY A 88 -26.23 1.38 -23.74
CA GLY A 88 -26.67 1.96 -25.01
C GLY A 88 -27.76 1.16 -25.73
N ASN A 89 -28.36 0.16 -25.08
CA ASN A 89 -29.48 -0.59 -25.63
C ASN A 89 -30.77 0.23 -25.48
N PRO A 90 -31.41 0.66 -26.58
CA PRO A 90 -32.59 1.53 -26.54
C PRO A 90 -33.83 0.86 -25.91
N LYS A 91 -33.80 -0.47 -25.71
CA LYS A 91 -34.88 -1.22 -25.05
C LYS A 91 -34.78 -1.19 -23.52
N VAL A 92 -33.66 -0.73 -22.97
CA VAL A 92 -33.42 -0.65 -21.52
C VAL A 92 -33.74 0.77 -21.05
N ALA A 93 -34.48 0.93 -19.97
CA ALA A 93 -34.80 2.25 -19.42
C ALA A 93 -33.54 2.98 -18.92
N GLU A 94 -33.51 4.31 -19.02
CA GLU A 94 -32.34 5.14 -18.66
C GLU A 94 -31.79 4.91 -17.23
N PRO A 95 -32.62 4.72 -16.17
CA PRO A 95 -32.10 4.41 -14.84
C PRO A 95 -31.33 3.08 -14.82
N THR A 96 -31.88 2.04 -15.44
CA THR A 96 -31.26 0.71 -15.54
C THR A 96 -30.01 0.75 -16.43
N GLN A 97 -30.01 1.55 -17.52
CA GLN A 97 -28.81 1.77 -18.31
C GLN A 97 -27.69 2.44 -17.48
N SER A 98 -28.03 3.42 -16.64
CA SER A 98 -27.07 4.08 -15.75
C SER A 98 -26.45 3.11 -14.75
N HIS A 99 -27.27 2.21 -14.18
CA HIS A 99 -26.79 1.12 -13.32
C HIS A 99 -25.87 0.14 -14.09
N ALA A 100 -26.23 -0.24 -15.31
CA ALA A 100 -25.40 -1.10 -16.16
C ALA A 100 -24.04 -0.46 -16.49
N VAL A 101 -24.03 0.84 -16.82
CA VAL A 101 -22.79 1.61 -17.05
C VAL A 101 -21.90 1.61 -15.82
N ALA A 102 -22.46 1.88 -14.63
CA ALA A 102 -21.71 1.86 -13.39
C ALA A 102 -21.17 0.46 -13.04
N ALA A 103 -21.97 -0.59 -13.26
CA ALA A 103 -21.55 -1.97 -13.04
C ALA A 103 -20.41 -2.38 -13.99
N LEU A 104 -20.53 -2.04 -15.27
CA LEU A 104 -19.50 -2.30 -16.27
C LEU A 104 -18.20 -1.55 -15.96
N ALA A 105 -18.30 -0.28 -15.57
CA ALA A 105 -17.15 0.52 -15.17
C ALA A 105 -16.39 -0.08 -13.98
N GLN A 106 -17.11 -0.54 -12.94
CA GLN A 106 -16.52 -1.21 -11.79
C GLN A 106 -15.85 -2.53 -12.17
N LEU A 107 -16.43 -3.31 -13.09
CA LEU A 107 -15.84 -4.56 -13.56
C LEU A 107 -14.56 -4.33 -14.36
N TYR A 108 -14.54 -3.35 -15.27
CA TYR A 108 -13.33 -2.95 -15.97
C TYR A 108 -12.24 -2.48 -15.01
N GLN A 109 -12.60 -1.69 -13.99
CA GLN A 109 -11.67 -1.29 -12.94
C GLN A 109 -11.09 -2.51 -12.21
N ARG A 110 -11.93 -3.45 -11.77
CA ARG A 110 -11.49 -4.65 -11.03
C ARG A 110 -10.55 -5.51 -11.86
N LYS A 111 -10.89 -5.75 -13.12
CA LYS A 111 -10.05 -6.50 -14.05
C LYS A 111 -8.74 -5.77 -14.34
N GLY A 112 -8.77 -4.45 -14.55
CA GLY A 112 -7.59 -3.63 -14.78
C GLY A 112 -6.62 -3.63 -13.60
N THR A 113 -7.12 -3.44 -12.36
CA THR A 113 -6.28 -3.51 -11.15
C THR A 113 -5.67 -4.90 -10.93
N LEU A 114 -6.39 -5.97 -11.30
CA LEU A 114 -5.83 -7.32 -11.28
C LEU A 114 -4.66 -7.47 -12.27
N LEU A 115 -4.77 -6.92 -13.47
CA LEU A 115 -3.68 -6.93 -14.46
C LEU A 115 -2.46 -6.13 -14.00
N ALA A 116 -2.67 -4.95 -13.38
CA ALA A 116 -1.57 -4.16 -12.81
C ALA A 116 -0.79 -4.95 -11.75
N SER A 117 -1.47 -5.74 -10.91
CA SER A 117 -0.81 -6.60 -9.93
C SER A 117 0.00 -7.77 -10.52
N GLN A 118 -0.14 -7.99 -11.83
CA GLN A 118 0.57 -9.01 -12.61
C GLN A 118 1.59 -8.38 -13.57
N ASP A 119 1.97 -7.11 -13.30
CA ASP A 119 2.92 -6.32 -14.08
C ASP A 119 2.48 -6.09 -15.55
N ASP A 120 1.18 -6.23 -15.85
CA ASP A 120 0.57 -5.90 -17.15
C ASP A 120 -0.07 -4.49 -17.10
N ASP A 121 0.75 -3.50 -16.75
CA ASP A 121 0.29 -2.13 -16.48
C ASP A 121 -0.28 -1.44 -17.74
N ALA A 122 0.19 -1.82 -18.93
CA ALA A 122 -0.32 -1.29 -20.19
C ALA A 122 -1.78 -1.72 -20.44
N GLN A 123 -2.10 -3.00 -20.27
CA GLN A 123 -3.49 -3.46 -20.38
C GLN A 123 -4.35 -3.00 -19.21
N ALA A 124 -3.76 -2.90 -18.02
CA ALA A 124 -4.42 -2.33 -16.86
C ALA A 124 -4.89 -0.90 -17.14
N GLU A 125 -4.03 -0.06 -17.72
CA GLU A 125 -4.36 1.34 -18.02
C GLU A 125 -5.52 1.42 -19.02
N ILE A 126 -5.50 0.61 -20.07
CA ILE A 126 -6.59 0.55 -21.07
C ILE A 126 -7.92 0.21 -20.41
N LEU A 127 -7.95 -0.82 -19.54
CA LEU A 127 -9.20 -1.24 -18.89
C LEU A 127 -9.69 -0.22 -17.85
N VAL A 128 -8.80 0.28 -17.00
CA VAL A 128 -9.18 1.28 -15.98
C VAL A 128 -9.65 2.57 -16.66
N ALA A 129 -8.98 3.02 -17.73
CA ALA A 129 -9.38 4.20 -18.51
C ALA A 129 -10.75 4.01 -19.17
N LYS A 130 -11.07 2.81 -19.70
CA LYS A 130 -12.42 2.50 -20.21
C LYS A 130 -13.48 2.65 -19.12
N GLY A 131 -13.22 2.11 -17.93
CA GLY A 131 -14.14 2.26 -16.80
C GLY A 131 -14.33 3.72 -16.38
N VAL A 132 -13.24 4.49 -16.31
CA VAL A 132 -13.28 5.93 -15.98
C VAL A 132 -14.09 6.70 -17.03
N GLY A 133 -13.85 6.46 -18.32
CA GLY A 133 -14.60 7.12 -19.40
C GLY A 133 -16.09 6.84 -19.35
N LEU A 134 -16.51 5.63 -18.96
CA LEU A 134 -17.93 5.30 -18.74
C LEU A 134 -18.53 6.11 -17.59
N MET A 135 -17.82 6.25 -16.47
CA MET A 135 -18.27 7.06 -15.34
C MET A 135 -18.28 8.56 -15.65
N ASP A 136 -17.30 9.06 -16.43
CA ASP A 136 -17.27 10.45 -16.90
C ASP A 136 -18.49 10.75 -17.79
N GLN A 137 -18.82 9.86 -18.72
CA GLN A 137 -20.01 9.98 -19.55
C GLN A 137 -21.30 9.95 -18.73
N LEU A 138 -21.37 9.09 -17.72
CA LEU A 138 -22.53 9.02 -16.84
C LEU A 138 -22.69 10.31 -16.02
N ALA A 139 -21.60 10.82 -15.45
CA ALA A 139 -21.60 12.08 -14.69
C ALA A 139 -21.91 13.32 -15.55
N ALA A 140 -21.65 13.27 -16.86
CA ALA A 140 -21.98 14.35 -17.79
C ALA A 140 -23.48 14.46 -18.08
N ARG A 141 -24.26 13.39 -17.87
CA ARG A 141 -25.72 13.37 -18.09
C ARG A 141 -26.50 13.95 -16.90
N GLY A 142 -25.90 13.98 -15.72
CA GLY A 142 -26.54 14.44 -14.51
C GLY A 142 -25.73 14.07 -13.25
N PRO A 143 -26.15 14.59 -12.08
CA PRO A 143 -25.49 14.27 -10.83
C PRO A 143 -25.58 12.77 -10.54
N LEU A 144 -24.43 12.17 -10.24
CA LEU A 144 -24.36 10.79 -9.76
C LEU A 144 -24.91 10.70 -8.32
N ASP A 145 -25.46 9.54 -7.98
CA ASP A 145 -25.79 9.20 -6.60
C ASP A 145 -24.55 9.28 -5.69
N PRO A 146 -24.70 9.57 -4.39
CA PRO A 146 -23.58 9.76 -3.47
C PRO A 146 -22.50 8.66 -3.49
N GLU A 147 -22.90 7.38 -3.56
CA GLU A 147 -21.96 6.25 -3.63
C GLU A 147 -21.18 6.22 -4.96
N LEU A 148 -21.85 6.56 -6.06
CA LEU A 148 -21.23 6.63 -7.39
C LEU A 148 -20.31 7.83 -7.54
N GLN A 149 -20.58 8.96 -6.87
CA GLN A 149 -19.64 10.09 -6.81
C GLN A 149 -18.29 9.67 -6.20
N ILE A 150 -18.33 8.94 -5.07
CA ILE A 150 -17.13 8.43 -4.40
C ILE A 150 -16.43 7.41 -5.29
N THR A 151 -17.18 6.49 -5.91
CA THR A 151 -16.64 5.48 -6.83
C THR A 151 -15.95 6.13 -8.02
N HIS A 152 -16.56 7.15 -8.62
CA HIS A 152 -16.01 7.90 -9.74
C HIS A 152 -14.68 8.57 -9.38
N ALA A 153 -14.62 9.27 -8.24
CA ALA A 153 -13.39 9.88 -7.73
C ALA A 153 -12.29 8.84 -7.44
N ALA A 154 -12.66 7.69 -6.88
CA ALA A 154 -11.76 6.59 -6.60
C ALA A 154 -11.21 5.93 -7.87
N MET A 155 -11.99 5.87 -8.94
CA MET A 155 -11.55 5.34 -10.23
C MET A 155 -10.51 6.25 -10.89
N HIS A 156 -10.67 7.57 -10.81
CA HIS A 156 -9.65 8.53 -11.25
C HIS A 156 -8.34 8.40 -10.45
N SER A 157 -8.41 8.21 -9.13
CA SER A 157 -7.20 7.96 -8.31
C SER A 157 -6.48 6.67 -8.69
N GLN A 158 -7.23 5.60 -9.00
CA GLN A 158 -6.66 4.33 -9.44
C GLN A 158 -6.08 4.42 -10.86
N LEU A 159 -6.72 5.17 -11.76
CA LEU A 159 -6.18 5.43 -13.09
C LEU A 159 -4.84 6.16 -12.99
N ALA A 160 -4.73 7.16 -12.11
CA ALA A 160 -3.46 7.84 -11.83
C ALA A 160 -2.39 6.82 -11.36
N GLN A 161 -2.71 5.97 -10.38
CA GLN A 161 -1.75 4.97 -9.90
C GLN A 161 -1.20 4.09 -11.04
N VAL A 162 -2.07 3.59 -11.94
CA VAL A 162 -1.62 2.79 -13.09
C VAL A 162 -0.81 3.63 -14.10
N GLN A 163 -1.24 4.86 -14.36
CA GLN A 163 -0.51 5.81 -15.23
C GLN A 163 0.90 6.13 -14.72
N ARG A 164 1.12 6.14 -13.40
CA ARG A 164 2.46 6.27 -12.80
C ARG A 164 3.35 5.08 -13.15
N PHE A 165 2.84 3.85 -13.08
CA PHE A 165 3.62 2.65 -13.40
C PHE A 165 3.99 2.55 -14.88
N VAL A 166 3.13 3.02 -15.79
CA VAL A 166 3.44 3.15 -17.22
C VAL A 166 4.14 4.47 -17.61
N ASP A 167 4.59 5.26 -16.62
CA ASP A 167 5.28 6.55 -16.77
C ASP A 167 4.57 7.59 -17.68
N LYS A 168 3.23 7.58 -17.68
CA LYS A 168 2.39 8.58 -18.37
C LYS A 168 2.17 9.81 -17.48
N VAL A 169 3.17 10.70 -17.44
CA VAL A 169 3.21 11.87 -16.55
C VAL A 169 2.02 12.81 -16.65
N GLU A 170 1.71 13.31 -17.85
CA GLU A 170 0.62 14.27 -18.03
C GLU A 170 -0.75 13.63 -17.71
N PRO A 171 -1.08 12.43 -18.24
CA PRO A 171 -2.29 11.72 -17.82
C PRO A 171 -2.37 11.46 -16.31
N PHE A 172 -1.25 11.09 -15.67
CA PHE A 172 -1.17 10.90 -14.22
C PHE A 172 -1.65 12.13 -13.45
N PHE A 173 -1.09 13.31 -13.75
CA PHE A 173 -1.48 14.54 -13.07
C PHE A 173 -2.90 14.99 -13.40
N ASN A 174 -3.39 14.75 -14.62
CA ASN A 174 -4.79 15.03 -15.00
C ASN A 174 -5.78 14.17 -14.21
N SER A 175 -5.48 12.88 -14.03
CA SER A 175 -6.29 11.95 -13.25
C SER A 175 -6.28 12.32 -11.76
N LEU A 176 -5.10 12.68 -11.19
CA LEU A 176 -5.01 13.17 -9.81
C LEU A 176 -5.81 14.46 -9.59
N ALA A 177 -5.69 15.43 -10.50
CA ALA A 177 -6.42 16.69 -10.42
C ALA A 177 -7.94 16.45 -10.47
N THR A 178 -8.39 15.54 -11.32
CA THR A 178 -9.81 15.18 -11.43
C THR A 178 -10.30 14.48 -10.16
N ALA A 179 -9.58 13.48 -9.65
CA ALA A 179 -9.92 12.81 -8.40
C ALA A 179 -10.01 13.81 -7.23
N ARG A 180 -9.02 14.70 -7.10
CA ARG A 180 -8.97 15.74 -6.06
C ARG A 180 -10.19 16.66 -6.15
N ARG A 181 -10.53 17.14 -7.35
CA ARG A 181 -11.70 17.99 -7.59
C ARG A 181 -13.00 17.28 -7.18
N LEU A 182 -13.16 16.01 -7.55
CA LEU A 182 -14.35 15.23 -7.21
C LEU A 182 -14.47 15.00 -5.70
N TYR A 183 -13.39 14.60 -5.02
CA TYR A 183 -13.41 14.42 -3.57
C TYR A 183 -13.67 15.73 -2.82
N LEU A 184 -13.08 16.85 -3.25
CA LEU A 184 -13.34 18.16 -2.64
C LEU A 184 -14.81 18.59 -2.82
N ALA A 185 -15.42 18.33 -3.98
CA ALA A 185 -16.84 18.61 -4.20
C ALA A 185 -17.75 17.74 -3.29
N ILE A 186 -17.40 16.46 -3.10
CA ILE A 186 -18.10 15.58 -2.15
C ILE A 186 -17.98 16.14 -0.73
N LEU A 187 -16.77 16.52 -0.30
CA LEU A 187 -16.55 17.03 1.06
C LEU A 187 -17.17 18.41 1.31
N ALA A 188 -17.31 19.24 0.27
CA ALA A 188 -18.02 20.51 0.37
C ALA A 188 -19.54 20.32 0.59
N SER A 189 -20.14 19.28 0.01
CA SER A 189 -21.57 18.97 0.18
C SER A 189 -21.87 18.06 1.36
N ARG A 190 -20.93 17.17 1.72
CA ARG A 190 -21.01 16.23 2.83
C ARG A 190 -19.74 16.31 3.70
N PRO A 191 -19.61 17.37 4.54
CA PRO A 191 -18.50 17.46 5.47
C PRO A 191 -18.47 16.25 6.39
N GLY A 192 -17.30 15.59 6.50
CA GLY A 192 -17.14 14.38 7.33
C GLY A 192 -17.36 13.05 6.60
N GLU A 193 -17.59 13.06 5.28
CA GLU A 193 -17.59 11.83 4.48
C GLU A 193 -16.20 11.16 4.49
N GLU A 194 -16.06 10.11 5.30
CA GLU A 194 -14.77 9.44 5.55
C GLU A 194 -14.21 8.74 4.32
N ALA A 195 -15.09 8.19 3.47
CA ALA A 195 -14.66 7.53 2.24
C ALA A 195 -14.03 8.55 1.27
N ALA A 196 -14.63 9.74 1.15
CA ALA A 196 -14.08 10.83 0.35
C ALA A 196 -12.80 11.42 0.95
N THR A 197 -12.74 11.55 2.28
CA THR A 197 -11.53 12.03 2.99
C THR A 197 -10.37 11.05 2.81
N SER A 198 -10.61 9.75 2.97
CA SER A 198 -9.62 8.68 2.77
C SER A 198 -9.16 8.61 1.32
N GLY A 199 -10.10 8.76 0.38
CA GLY A 199 -9.83 8.82 -1.05
C GLY A 199 -8.93 10.00 -1.42
N LEU A 200 -9.25 11.20 -0.93
CA LEU A 200 -8.45 12.40 -1.13
C LEU A 200 -7.03 12.26 -0.54
N ALA A 201 -6.92 11.68 0.66
CA ALA A 201 -5.63 11.38 1.26
C ALA A 201 -4.81 10.43 0.36
N THR A 202 -5.45 9.39 -0.19
CA THR A 202 -4.81 8.46 -1.15
C THR A 202 -4.31 9.18 -2.39
N THR A 203 -5.10 10.12 -2.94
CA THR A 203 -4.68 10.95 -4.09
C THR A 203 -3.40 11.74 -3.78
N TYR A 204 -3.28 12.35 -2.59
CA TYR A 204 -2.05 13.04 -2.19
C TYR A 204 -0.88 12.07 -1.92
N LEU A 205 -1.15 10.86 -1.41
CA LEU A 205 -0.10 9.86 -1.23
C LEU A 205 0.51 9.40 -2.57
N GLU A 206 -0.31 9.22 -3.60
CA GLU A 206 0.18 8.86 -4.94
C GLU A 206 1.03 9.99 -5.56
N GLU A 207 0.60 11.24 -5.41
CA GLU A 207 1.38 12.43 -5.82
C GLU A 207 2.72 12.51 -5.07
N GLY A 208 2.70 12.31 -3.75
CA GLY A 208 3.91 12.32 -2.94
C GLY A 208 4.87 11.19 -3.30
N THR A 209 4.33 10.01 -3.60
CA THR A 209 5.11 8.85 -4.06
C THR A 209 5.76 9.11 -5.41
N TYR A 210 5.02 9.67 -6.37
CA TYR A 210 5.56 10.06 -7.67
C TYR A 210 6.77 10.99 -7.54
N TYR A 211 6.63 12.06 -6.77
CA TYR A 211 7.73 13.01 -6.56
C TYR A 211 8.90 12.40 -5.80
N PHE A 212 8.64 11.53 -4.82
CA PHE A 212 9.69 10.82 -4.12
C PHE A 212 10.48 9.90 -5.07
N GLU A 213 9.86 9.23 -6.04
CA GLU A 213 10.52 8.23 -6.88
C GLU A 213 11.40 8.81 -8.00
N ARG A 214 11.07 9.98 -8.58
CA ARG A 214 11.70 10.46 -9.82
C ARG A 214 13.09 11.08 -9.68
N ASP A 215 13.38 11.81 -8.61
CA ASP A 215 14.66 12.53 -8.44
C ASP A 215 14.91 12.97 -6.96
N GLU A 216 16.16 13.20 -6.60
CA GLU A 216 16.64 13.88 -5.37
C GLU A 216 16.66 15.42 -5.46
N GLU A 217 16.20 16.01 -6.56
CA GLU A 217 16.05 17.47 -6.67
C GLU A 217 15.27 18.06 -5.48
N ALA A 218 15.80 19.15 -4.93
CA ALA A 218 15.25 19.76 -3.72
C ALA A 218 13.79 20.19 -3.88
N ALA A 219 13.42 20.73 -5.05
CA ALA A 219 12.05 21.16 -5.34
C ALA A 219 11.07 19.98 -5.34
N THR A 220 11.42 18.90 -6.04
CA THR A 220 10.66 17.66 -6.13
C THR A 220 10.46 17.03 -4.74
N LEU A 221 11.50 17.00 -3.91
CA LEU A 221 11.40 16.50 -2.54
C LEU A 221 10.46 17.35 -1.66
N GLN A 222 10.44 18.67 -1.83
CA GLN A 222 9.48 19.52 -1.12
C GLN A 222 8.03 19.24 -1.55
N GLN A 223 7.79 18.95 -2.84
CA GLN A 223 6.46 18.53 -3.31
C GLN A 223 6.03 17.21 -2.69
N ALA A 224 6.94 16.22 -2.61
CA ALA A 224 6.68 14.95 -1.92
C ALA A 224 6.31 15.16 -0.44
N ILE A 225 7.10 15.97 0.28
CA ILE A 225 6.86 16.31 1.69
C ILE A 225 5.50 16.99 1.87
N ALA A 226 5.16 17.96 1.03
CA ALA A 226 3.89 18.69 1.11
C ALA A 226 2.69 17.75 0.89
N ALA A 227 2.77 16.87 -0.11
CA ALA A 227 1.71 15.91 -0.41
C ALA A 227 1.54 14.88 0.73
N PHE A 228 2.64 14.32 1.26
CA PHE A 228 2.58 13.40 2.41
C PHE A 228 2.03 14.06 3.67
N ARG A 229 2.41 15.31 3.98
CA ARG A 229 1.82 16.06 5.10
C ARG A 229 0.33 16.25 4.93
N ARG A 230 -0.13 16.60 3.73
CA ARG A 230 -1.56 16.80 3.46
C ARG A 230 -2.36 15.51 3.60
N ALA A 231 -1.81 14.38 3.17
CA ALA A 231 -2.43 13.08 3.37
C ALA A 231 -2.55 12.72 4.86
N LEU A 232 -1.48 12.93 5.65
CA LEU A 232 -1.49 12.65 7.09
C LEU A 232 -2.50 13.53 7.83
N GLU A 233 -2.59 14.82 7.50
CA GLU A 233 -3.61 15.74 8.06
C GLU A 233 -5.04 15.24 7.84
N LEU A 234 -5.33 14.74 6.64
CA LEU A 234 -6.66 14.20 6.30
C LEU A 234 -6.94 12.86 7.00
N GLN A 235 -5.94 12.00 7.16
CA GLN A 235 -6.08 10.69 7.79
C GLN A 235 -6.19 10.77 9.31
N GLN A 236 -5.55 11.75 9.95
CA GLN A 236 -5.47 11.86 11.41
C GLN A 236 -6.84 11.79 12.12
N PRO A 237 -7.87 12.57 11.75
CA PRO A 237 -9.18 12.48 12.42
C PRO A 237 -9.83 11.10 12.25
N ILE A 238 -9.64 10.44 11.10
CA ILE A 238 -10.20 9.10 10.83
C ILE A 238 -9.51 8.06 11.71
N VAL A 239 -8.18 8.12 11.81
CA VAL A 239 -7.38 7.22 12.66
C VAL A 239 -7.73 7.40 14.14
N MET A 240 -7.95 8.64 14.58
CA MET A 240 -8.38 8.91 15.96
C MET A 240 -9.78 8.36 16.24
N LYS A 241 -10.71 8.49 15.29
CA LYS A 241 -12.08 7.97 15.44
C LYS A 241 -12.13 6.44 15.43
N HIS A 242 -11.29 5.80 14.61
CA HIS A 242 -11.22 4.34 14.47
C HIS A 242 -9.93 3.77 15.10
N GLY A 243 -9.59 4.22 16.32
CA GLY A 243 -8.33 3.90 17.00
C GLY A 243 -8.08 2.42 17.32
N ASP A 244 -9.09 1.56 17.15
CA ASP A 244 -8.97 0.12 17.30
C ASP A 244 -8.75 -0.63 15.98
N ASP A 245 -8.86 0.03 14.82
CA ASP A 245 -8.49 -0.58 13.54
C ASP A 245 -6.96 -0.62 13.41
N ALA A 246 -6.39 -1.78 13.75
CA ALA A 246 -4.96 -2.04 13.68
C ALA A 246 -4.38 -1.84 12.26
N ARG A 247 -5.15 -2.15 11.21
CA ARG A 247 -4.69 -1.98 9.82
C ARG A 247 -4.62 -0.50 9.46
N LEU A 248 -5.65 0.27 9.81
CA LEU A 248 -5.67 1.72 9.59
C LEU A 248 -4.48 2.40 10.29
N ARG A 249 -4.24 2.05 11.56
CA ARG A 249 -3.11 2.57 12.35
C ARG A 249 -1.76 2.19 11.76
N ARG A 250 -1.60 0.92 11.34
CA ARG A 250 -0.37 0.45 10.70
C ARG A 250 -0.08 1.19 9.39
N ASN A 251 -1.11 1.43 8.56
CA ASN A 251 -0.96 2.21 7.33
C ASN A 251 -0.58 3.67 7.63
N PHE A 252 -1.20 4.29 8.64
CA PHE A 252 -0.87 5.65 9.07
C PHE A 252 0.59 5.76 9.54
N ALA A 253 1.10 4.76 10.27
CA ALA A 253 2.52 4.68 10.63
C ALA A 253 3.44 4.55 9.41
N ALA A 254 3.06 3.76 8.40
CA ALA A 254 3.81 3.64 7.16
C ALA A 254 3.88 4.98 6.40
N HIS A 255 2.80 5.76 6.37
CA HIS A 255 2.80 7.09 5.76
C HIS A 255 3.67 8.10 6.51
N HIS A 256 3.74 8.03 7.85
CA HIS A 256 4.72 8.78 8.62
C HIS A 256 6.17 8.39 8.28
N ALA A 257 6.44 7.10 8.06
CA ALA A 257 7.76 6.63 7.64
C ALA A 257 8.14 7.10 6.21
N ASN A 258 7.17 7.16 5.29
CA ASN A 258 7.39 7.72 3.94
C ASN A 258 7.71 9.23 4.00
N LEU A 259 6.96 10.00 4.79
CA LEU A 259 7.27 11.40 5.05
C LEU A 259 8.69 11.55 5.62
N ALA A 260 9.06 10.74 6.60
CA ALA A 260 10.38 10.76 7.21
C ALA A 260 11.50 10.44 6.20
N ALA A 261 11.28 9.48 5.30
CA ALA A 261 12.22 9.16 4.24
C ALA A 261 12.41 10.32 3.24
N ALA A 262 11.32 11.01 2.86
CA ALA A 262 11.39 12.21 2.02
C ALA A 262 12.14 13.34 2.72
N LEU A 263 11.89 13.56 4.02
CA LEU A 263 12.59 14.54 4.84
C LEU A 263 14.09 14.23 4.96
N MET A 264 14.47 12.95 5.07
CA MET A 264 15.88 12.54 5.07
C MET A 264 16.58 12.90 3.76
N ARG A 265 15.95 12.62 2.61
CA ARG A 265 16.51 12.98 1.30
C ARG A 265 16.57 14.50 1.11
N ALA A 266 15.61 15.22 1.65
CA ALA A 266 15.60 16.68 1.67
C ALA A 266 16.59 17.31 2.68
N LYS A 267 17.44 16.50 3.33
CA LYS A 267 18.41 16.94 4.35
C LYS A 267 17.77 17.66 5.53
N GLN A 268 16.58 17.22 5.93
CA GLN A 268 15.82 17.69 7.11
C GLN A 268 15.75 16.61 8.20
N PRO A 269 16.89 16.20 8.79
CA PRO A 269 16.97 15.04 9.67
C PRO A 269 16.22 15.21 11.00
N ARG A 270 16.10 16.44 11.51
CA ARG A 270 15.32 16.75 12.73
C ARG A 270 13.84 16.40 12.54
N ASP A 271 13.26 16.87 11.45
CA ASP A 271 11.85 16.63 11.12
C ASP A 271 11.62 15.15 10.75
N ALA A 272 12.58 14.54 10.05
CA ALA A 272 12.54 13.10 9.77
C ALA A 272 12.52 12.27 11.07
N ALA A 273 13.36 12.60 12.05
CA ALA A 273 13.38 11.90 13.34
C ALA A 273 12.04 12.03 14.08
N ASN A 274 11.39 13.20 14.00
CA ASN A 274 10.05 13.39 14.58
C ASN A 274 8.99 12.53 13.88
N ALA A 275 8.99 12.48 12.54
CA ALA A 275 8.06 11.67 11.77
C ALA A 275 8.29 10.16 12.00
N TYR A 276 9.54 9.70 12.06
CA TYR A 276 9.85 8.31 12.44
C TYR A 276 9.39 8.00 13.86
N ARG A 277 9.54 8.92 14.81
CA ARG A 277 9.07 8.72 16.20
C ARG A 277 7.56 8.47 16.27
N GLN A 278 6.77 9.21 15.49
CA GLN A 278 5.33 8.97 15.37
C GLN A 278 5.03 7.56 14.83
N ALA A 279 5.73 7.15 13.76
CA ALA A 279 5.57 5.82 13.19
C ALA A 279 5.96 4.70 14.17
N VAL A 280 7.10 4.83 14.86
CA VAL A 280 7.56 3.88 15.89
C VAL A 280 6.54 3.78 17.02
N GLN A 281 6.06 4.91 17.54
CA GLN A 281 5.08 4.91 18.62
C GLN A 281 3.83 4.10 18.25
N ILE A 282 3.25 4.37 17.08
CA ILE A 282 2.04 3.66 16.61
C ILE A 282 2.31 2.17 16.46
N LEU A 283 3.42 1.79 15.82
CA LEU A 283 3.78 0.39 15.60
C LEU A 283 4.09 -0.35 16.90
N SER A 284 4.76 0.31 17.86
CA SER A 284 5.04 -0.25 19.18
C SER A 284 3.77 -0.50 19.98
N GLU A 285 2.79 0.41 19.94
CA GLU A 285 1.48 0.20 20.55
C GLU A 285 0.74 -0.99 19.93
N LEU A 286 0.76 -1.12 18.60
CA LEU A 286 0.17 -2.27 17.89
C LEU A 286 0.88 -3.59 18.24
N SER A 287 2.22 -3.58 18.25
CA SER A 287 3.02 -4.74 18.61
C SER A 287 2.86 -5.14 20.08
N GLY A 288 2.56 -4.20 20.98
CA GLY A 288 2.25 -4.50 22.38
C GLY A 288 0.90 -5.19 22.57
N ARG A 289 -0.09 -4.90 21.69
CA ARG A 289 -1.40 -5.57 21.68
C ARG A 289 -1.33 -7.01 21.15
N ASP A 290 -0.40 -7.29 20.24
CA ASP A 290 -0.13 -8.65 19.75
C ASP A 290 1.39 -8.95 19.77
N PRO A 291 1.93 -9.33 20.95
CA PRO A 291 3.35 -9.62 21.11
C PRO A 291 3.82 -10.80 20.26
N THR A 292 2.92 -11.67 19.78
CA THR A 292 3.26 -12.85 18.98
C THR A 292 3.44 -12.53 17.50
N ASN A 293 2.93 -11.39 17.03
CA ASN A 293 3.04 -10.94 15.66
C ASN A 293 4.47 -10.55 15.25
N ALA A 294 5.20 -11.51 14.68
CA ALA A 294 6.58 -11.30 14.25
C ALA A 294 6.71 -10.23 13.15
N GLN A 295 5.68 -10.03 12.33
CA GLN A 295 5.67 -9.01 11.28
C GLN A 295 5.65 -7.60 11.88
N LEU A 296 4.78 -7.35 12.86
CA LEU A 296 4.74 -6.06 13.57
C LEU A 296 6.05 -5.81 14.35
N ARG A 297 6.60 -6.83 15.03
CA ARG A 297 7.90 -6.70 15.71
C ARG A 297 9.03 -6.33 14.74
N ALA A 298 9.05 -6.96 13.56
CA ALA A 298 10.01 -6.63 12.52
C ALA A 298 9.81 -5.20 11.98
N GLU A 299 8.57 -4.74 11.81
CA GLU A 299 8.27 -3.37 11.38
C GLU A 299 8.72 -2.31 12.38
N VAL A 300 8.49 -2.53 13.68
CA VAL A 300 9.05 -1.67 14.72
C VAL A 300 10.57 -1.59 14.57
N ALA A 301 11.26 -2.72 14.45
CA ALA A 301 12.72 -2.74 14.29
C ALA A 301 13.20 -2.01 13.02
N ILE A 302 12.48 -2.15 11.90
CA ILE A 302 12.78 -1.44 10.65
C ILE A 302 12.74 0.07 10.87
N VAL A 303 11.60 0.57 11.37
CA VAL A 303 11.36 2.01 11.47
C VAL A 303 12.26 2.62 12.55
N THR A 304 12.52 1.91 13.66
CA THR A 304 13.48 2.33 14.68
C THR A 304 14.91 2.40 14.13
N GLY A 305 15.31 1.47 13.25
CA GLY A 305 16.58 1.53 12.53
C GLY A 305 16.67 2.80 11.67
N SER A 306 15.63 3.09 10.86
CA SER A 306 15.57 4.33 10.07
C SER A 306 15.59 5.59 10.94
N MET A 307 14.92 5.57 12.10
CA MET A 307 14.96 6.64 13.09
C MET A 307 16.38 6.88 13.60
N SER A 308 17.15 5.83 13.88
CA SER A 308 18.54 5.96 14.33
C SER A 308 19.42 6.69 13.31
N LYS A 309 19.21 6.42 12.02
CA LYS A 309 19.89 7.13 10.92
C LYS A 309 19.53 8.61 10.90
N ALA A 310 18.26 8.95 11.13
CA ALA A 310 17.81 10.34 11.19
C ALA A 310 18.39 11.08 12.41
N LEU A 311 18.39 10.43 13.58
CA LEU A 311 18.99 10.96 14.82
C LEU A 311 20.49 11.22 14.66
N LEU A 312 21.20 10.28 14.02
CA LEU A 312 22.63 10.43 13.74
C LEU A 312 22.90 11.61 12.80
N ALA A 313 22.12 11.74 11.72
CA ALA A 313 22.23 12.86 10.79
C ALA A 313 21.85 14.22 11.44
N ASN A 314 21.05 14.19 12.52
CA ASN A 314 20.73 15.36 13.34
C ASN A 314 21.84 15.67 14.38
N GLY A 315 22.93 14.89 14.42
CA GLY A 315 24.03 15.06 15.38
C GLY A 315 23.79 14.47 16.76
N ASP A 316 22.65 13.78 16.98
CA ASP A 316 22.32 13.15 18.26
C ASP A 316 22.83 11.70 18.30
N ALA A 317 24.15 11.54 18.47
CA ALA A 317 24.79 10.24 18.48
C ALA A 317 24.29 9.35 19.64
N ALA A 318 23.98 9.93 20.80
CA ALA A 318 23.50 9.18 21.95
C ALA A 318 22.12 8.56 21.68
N ALA A 319 21.16 9.36 21.20
CA ALA A 319 19.84 8.85 20.83
C ALA A 319 19.90 7.89 19.64
N ALA A 320 20.79 8.14 18.68
CA ALA A 320 21.02 7.23 17.55
C ALA A 320 21.51 5.85 18.02
N VAL A 321 22.44 5.79 18.97
CA VAL A 321 22.93 4.53 19.55
C VAL A 321 21.80 3.78 20.24
N ALA A 322 21.00 4.46 21.07
CA ALA A 322 19.87 3.85 21.76
C ALA A 322 18.83 3.27 20.77
N ALA A 323 18.45 4.04 19.75
CA ALA A 323 17.52 3.58 18.73
C ALA A 323 18.09 2.40 17.92
N ALA A 324 19.36 2.46 17.50
CA ALA A 324 19.97 1.37 16.75
C ALA A 324 20.11 0.08 17.58
N GLN A 325 20.37 0.19 18.89
CA GLN A 325 20.35 -0.96 19.82
C GLN A 325 18.97 -1.59 19.89
N GLN A 326 17.92 -0.78 20.09
CA GLN A 326 16.54 -1.26 20.10
C GLN A 326 16.15 -1.97 18.79
N ALA A 327 16.58 -1.45 17.64
CA ALA A 327 16.36 -2.09 16.35
C ALA A 327 17.03 -3.46 16.26
N VAL A 328 18.30 -3.56 16.69
CA VAL A 328 19.06 -4.82 16.72
C VAL A 328 18.41 -5.84 17.66
N GLU A 329 18.03 -5.41 18.87
CA GLU A 329 17.33 -6.25 19.84
C GLU A 329 15.99 -6.76 19.31
N GLY A 330 15.22 -5.87 18.66
CA GLY A 330 13.97 -6.21 17.98
C GLY A 330 14.17 -7.35 16.98
N TYR A 331 15.18 -7.25 16.11
CA TYR A 331 15.51 -8.34 15.17
C TYR A 331 16.00 -9.62 15.85
N ASN A 332 16.84 -9.52 16.88
CA ASN A 332 17.37 -10.68 17.59
C ASN A 332 16.28 -11.44 18.37
N SER A 333 15.20 -10.75 18.76
CA SER A 333 14.04 -11.34 19.44
C SER A 333 13.01 -11.99 18.48
N LEU A 334 13.21 -11.89 17.17
CA LEU A 334 12.30 -12.52 16.21
C LEU A 334 12.44 -14.05 16.26
N PRO A 335 11.35 -14.81 15.98
CA PRO A 335 11.40 -16.26 15.95
C PRO A 335 12.33 -16.71 14.82
N GLU A 336 13.02 -17.83 14.99
CA GLU A 336 14.00 -18.34 14.01
C GLU A 336 13.42 -18.48 12.60
N GLY A 337 12.14 -18.89 12.50
CA GLY A 337 11.42 -19.00 11.23
C GLY A 337 11.31 -17.67 10.47
N SER A 338 11.16 -16.54 11.17
CA SER A 338 11.10 -15.21 10.55
C SER A 338 12.45 -14.77 9.97
N LEU A 339 13.56 -15.25 10.53
CA LEU A 339 14.91 -14.94 10.05
C LEU A 339 15.32 -15.79 8.84
N ARG A 340 14.49 -16.76 8.42
CA ARG A 340 14.66 -17.47 7.14
C ARG A 340 14.26 -16.62 5.93
N ASP A 341 13.41 -15.61 6.14
CA ASP A 341 13.12 -14.60 5.12
C ASP A 341 14.37 -13.72 4.89
N LEU A 342 14.93 -13.79 3.69
CA LEU A 342 16.17 -13.09 3.35
C LEU A 342 16.02 -11.58 3.44
N ASN A 343 14.81 -11.03 3.26
CA ASN A 343 14.58 -9.59 3.41
C ASN A 343 14.65 -9.15 4.88
N THR A 344 14.06 -9.91 5.79
CA THR A 344 14.14 -9.69 7.23
C THR A 344 15.58 -9.84 7.72
N ARG A 345 16.27 -10.89 7.28
CA ARG A 345 17.68 -11.13 7.60
C ARG A 345 18.59 -10.02 7.08
N TYR A 346 18.36 -9.54 5.86
CA TYR A 346 19.05 -8.38 5.29
C TYR A 346 18.90 -7.15 6.18
N LYS A 347 17.66 -6.83 6.57
CA LYS A 347 17.37 -5.65 7.39
C LYS A 347 17.96 -5.75 8.81
N GLN A 348 18.06 -6.96 9.37
CA GLN A 348 18.85 -7.21 10.59
C GLN A 348 20.34 -6.85 10.38
N GLY A 349 20.94 -7.27 9.26
CA GLY A 349 22.31 -6.91 8.90
C GLY A 349 22.51 -5.39 8.75
N VAL A 350 21.53 -4.70 8.16
CA VAL A 350 21.51 -3.22 8.07
C VAL A 350 21.40 -2.58 9.45
N ALA A 351 20.58 -3.11 10.37
CA ALA A 351 20.46 -2.58 11.73
C ALA A 351 21.79 -2.62 12.49
N TYR A 352 22.55 -3.72 12.37
CA TYR A 352 23.91 -3.80 12.93
C TYR A 352 24.87 -2.79 12.29
N TYR A 353 24.73 -2.53 10.98
CA TYR A 353 25.54 -1.51 10.30
C TYR A 353 25.25 -0.12 10.86
N LEU A 354 23.97 0.25 10.99
CA LEU A 354 23.53 1.54 11.55
C LEU A 354 23.98 1.68 13.02
N LEU A 355 23.91 0.61 13.80
CA LEU A 355 24.44 0.59 15.16
C LEU A 355 25.94 0.90 15.19
N GLY A 356 26.73 0.30 14.29
CA GLY A 356 28.14 0.60 14.19
C GLY A 356 28.41 2.07 13.81
N GLN A 357 27.63 2.63 12.88
CA GLN A 357 27.74 4.06 12.53
C GLN A 357 27.44 4.98 13.71
N ALA A 358 26.35 4.71 14.44
CA ALA A 358 25.97 5.48 15.61
C ALA A 358 27.01 5.38 16.73
N LEU A 359 27.52 4.18 17.01
CA LEU A 359 28.56 3.95 18.03
C LEU A 359 29.87 4.66 17.67
N ALA A 360 30.27 4.65 16.40
CA ALA A 360 31.47 5.33 15.95
C ALA A 360 31.37 6.85 16.15
N ALA A 361 30.22 7.44 15.81
CA ALA A 361 29.94 8.85 16.05
C ALA A 361 29.86 9.20 17.54
N GLY A 362 29.44 8.26 18.38
CA GLY A 362 29.49 8.37 19.84
C GLY A 362 30.87 8.02 20.45
N HIS A 363 31.94 7.97 19.66
CA HIS A 363 33.31 7.63 20.08
C HIS A 363 33.49 6.24 20.72
N GLN A 364 32.55 5.31 20.51
CA GLN A 364 32.60 3.95 21.04
C GLN A 364 33.21 2.99 20.00
N HIS A 365 34.47 3.25 19.62
CA HIS A 365 35.11 2.63 18.46
C HIS A 365 35.12 1.10 18.49
N GLN A 366 35.51 0.48 19.60
CA GLN A 366 35.54 -0.98 19.73
C GLN A 366 34.16 -1.62 19.57
N ARG A 367 33.12 -1.00 20.16
CA ARG A 367 31.74 -1.48 20.02
C ARG A 367 31.24 -1.31 18.58
N ALA A 368 31.62 -0.22 17.90
CA ALA A 368 31.30 0.01 16.50
C ALA A 368 31.87 -1.09 15.61
N CYS A 369 33.14 -1.44 15.82
CA CYS A 369 33.82 -2.52 15.09
C CYS A 369 33.14 -3.88 15.29
N THR A 370 32.73 -4.21 16.51
CA THR A 370 31.96 -5.43 16.81
C THR A 370 30.63 -5.45 16.07
N ALA A 371 29.89 -4.34 16.05
CA ALA A 371 28.62 -4.23 15.33
C ALA A 371 28.81 -4.38 13.82
N TRP A 372 29.80 -3.73 13.23
CA TRP A 372 30.10 -3.87 11.79
C TRP A 372 30.55 -5.28 11.41
N ARG A 373 31.37 -5.97 12.23
CA ARG A 373 31.73 -7.38 11.99
C ARG A 373 30.48 -8.26 11.96
N ARG A 374 29.54 -8.04 12.88
CA ARG A 374 28.26 -8.79 12.91
C ARG A 374 27.40 -8.49 11.67
N SER A 375 27.31 -7.23 11.26
CA SER A 375 26.64 -6.84 10.02
C SER A 375 27.24 -7.55 8.80
N LEU A 376 28.56 -7.56 8.67
CA LEU A 376 29.26 -8.17 7.53
C LEU A 376 28.95 -9.66 7.40
N VAL A 377 28.94 -10.41 8.50
CA VAL A 377 28.59 -11.84 8.51
C VAL A 377 27.18 -12.05 7.96
N ILE A 378 26.20 -11.30 8.46
CA ILE A 378 24.80 -11.43 8.05
C ILE A 378 24.62 -11.03 6.59
N LEU A 379 25.22 -9.92 6.15
CA LEU A 379 25.05 -9.44 4.78
C LEU A 379 25.75 -10.36 3.75
N LYS A 380 26.88 -11.00 4.10
CA LYS A 380 27.50 -12.04 3.27
C LYS A 380 26.63 -13.29 3.17
N GLU A 381 26.02 -13.73 4.27
CA GLU A 381 25.06 -14.84 4.28
C GLU A 381 23.87 -14.56 3.36
N VAL A 382 23.30 -13.36 3.43
CA VAL A 382 22.19 -12.96 2.55
C VAL A 382 22.63 -12.90 1.09
N GLN A 383 23.81 -12.32 0.80
CA GLN A 383 24.32 -12.19 -0.57
C GLN A 383 24.54 -13.54 -1.23
N SER A 384 25.10 -14.52 -0.52
CA SER A 384 25.35 -15.86 -1.06
C SER A 384 24.07 -16.64 -1.38
N ARG A 385 22.98 -16.36 -0.66
CA ARG A 385 21.68 -17.04 -0.82
C ARG A 385 20.74 -16.35 -1.81
N ASN A 386 20.90 -15.05 -2.06
CA ASN A 386 19.90 -14.26 -2.78
C ASN A 386 20.19 -14.05 -4.28
N GLY A 387 21.40 -14.30 -4.79
CA GLY A 387 21.75 -14.22 -6.23
C GLY A 387 21.56 -12.87 -6.95
N LEU A 388 20.82 -11.92 -6.36
CA LEU A 388 20.44 -10.63 -6.89
C LEU A 388 21.15 -9.51 -6.14
N GLY A 389 21.75 -8.58 -6.88
CA GLY A 389 22.41 -7.39 -6.35
C GLY A 389 21.43 -6.49 -5.61
N ARG A 390 21.66 -6.30 -4.30
CA ARG A 390 20.94 -5.30 -3.49
C ARG A 390 21.61 -3.95 -3.71
N THR A 391 20.82 -2.90 -3.94
CA THR A 391 21.31 -1.51 -4.16
C THR A 391 21.55 -0.73 -2.86
N GLY A 392 21.31 -1.33 -1.70
CA GLY A 392 21.47 -0.71 -0.38
C GLY A 392 22.82 -1.00 0.29
N THR A 393 22.83 -1.21 1.60
CA THR A 393 24.04 -1.57 2.35
C THR A 393 24.53 -2.96 1.94
N THR A 394 25.66 -3.01 1.24
CA THR A 394 26.32 -4.25 0.81
C THR A 394 27.46 -4.65 1.77
N PRO A 395 27.96 -5.90 1.69
CA PRO A 395 29.18 -6.29 2.39
C PRO A 395 30.36 -5.34 2.15
N ASP A 396 30.51 -4.79 0.95
CA ASP A 396 31.58 -3.85 0.61
C ASP A 396 31.47 -2.52 1.36
N VAL A 397 30.26 -2.00 1.52
CA VAL A 397 29.99 -0.80 2.34
C VAL A 397 30.42 -1.02 3.79
N VAL A 398 30.15 -2.20 4.33
CA VAL A 398 30.55 -2.55 5.71
C VAL A 398 32.06 -2.73 5.82
N LEU A 399 32.70 -3.37 4.84
CA LEU A 399 34.15 -3.54 4.79
C LEU A 399 34.89 -2.19 4.78
N GLN A 400 34.38 -1.20 4.04
CA GLN A 400 34.95 0.16 4.06
C GLN A 400 34.94 0.78 5.47
N SER A 401 33.87 0.54 6.24
CA SER A 401 33.79 1.01 7.63
C SER A 401 34.76 0.25 8.54
N LEU A 402 34.93 -1.05 8.32
CA LEU A 402 35.83 -1.91 9.10
C LEU A 402 37.32 -1.61 8.88
N ARG A 403 37.73 -1.02 7.75
CA ARG A 403 39.14 -0.62 7.55
C ARG A 403 39.65 0.32 8.65
N ARG A 404 38.76 1.12 9.25
CA ARG A 404 39.09 2.02 10.38
C ARG A 404 39.29 1.28 11.70
N CYS A 405 38.86 0.02 11.79
CA CYS A 405 39.02 -0.84 12.95
C CYS A 405 40.36 -1.59 12.99
N GLU A 406 41.11 -1.58 11.88
CA GLU A 406 42.36 -2.31 11.70
C GLU A 406 43.59 -1.39 11.73
N ALA A 407 43.38 -0.06 11.82
CA ALA A 407 44.48 0.88 12.01
C ALA A 407 45.01 0.77 13.45
N PRO A 408 46.33 0.64 13.66
CA PRO A 408 46.91 0.72 15.00
C PRO A 408 46.54 2.09 15.59
N THR A 409 46.10 2.11 16.84
CA THR A 409 45.94 3.35 17.61
C THR A 409 47.27 4.10 17.58
N PRO A 410 47.32 5.37 17.18
CA PRO A 410 48.52 6.17 17.40
C PRO A 410 48.75 6.25 18.91
N ASP A 411 49.95 5.82 19.32
CA ASP A 411 50.43 5.81 20.71
C ASP A 411 50.39 7.19 21.37
#